data_AF-A0A6L8RMB6-F1
#
_entry.id   AF-A0A6L8RMB6-F1
#
_cell.length_a   1.000
_cell.length_b   1.000
_cell.length_c   1.000
_cell.angle_alpha   90.00
_cell.angle_beta   90.00
_cell.angle_gamma   90.00
#
_symmetry.space_group_name_H-M   'P 1'
#
loop_
_entity.id
_entity.type
_entity.pdbx_description
1 polymer ?
#
loop_
_entity_poly.entity_id
_entity_poly.type
_entity_poly.pdbx_seq_one_letter_code
_entity_poly.pdbx_strand_id
1 'polypeptide(L)'
;MPSFCVDGSSSLRKGDARVSEFGFGNEGEGGSPSGFPFRIALHEEVASTNDEVKRALEAGEPEGLVVRALRQVSGYGRQGRSWTSPEGGLYCSLLLRPQVAPRELPTLSLVVGMAVRRALVALAGARAEEAVRIKWPNDVVLAQKARYARFPEATEIRDLGFSESGKELGQKNRAQRLFCANEGDACSARDGRAPDFAKLCGISLEAHGGGVCVGVGVNVLPPDKRPDVGGKNRPAYVADLADSVAAPAVAVEAVLEALLAAFAPLYGVWRRNGFAPLVDEFNAYSSLNGQNVRMVDRADNLLAEGAVVGVDAQGRLVLRSESGIETAISSGEAHLV
;
A
#
# COMPACT_ATOMS: atom_id res chain seq x y z
N MET A 1 14.05 21.39 -6.98
CA MET A 1 14.55 20.36 -6.05
C MET A 1 13.74 20.54 -4.78
N PRO A 2 12.89 19.60 -4.33
CA PRO A 2 12.52 19.59 -2.94
C PRO A 2 13.79 19.18 -2.18
N SER A 3 14.40 20.15 -1.52
CA SER A 3 15.38 19.92 -0.47
C SER A 3 14.59 19.74 0.81
N PHE A 4 15.03 18.82 1.67
CA PHE A 4 14.60 18.80 3.07
C PHE A 4 14.94 20.18 3.67
N CYS A 5 13.94 21.04 3.83
CA CYS A 5 14.09 22.29 4.57
C CYS A 5 13.80 21.99 6.04
N VAL A 6 14.86 22.08 6.85
CA VAL A 6 14.80 21.95 8.30
C VAL A 6 14.44 23.32 8.86
N ASP A 7 13.15 23.62 8.95
CA ASP A 7 12.70 24.77 9.73
C ASP A 7 12.41 24.32 11.16
N GLY A 8 13.36 24.65 12.02
CA GLY A 8 13.38 24.33 13.43
C GLY A 8 12.35 25.15 14.22
N SER A 9 11.08 24.79 14.12
CA SER A 9 10.08 25.16 15.13
C SER A 9 8.88 24.21 15.14
N SER A 10 9.10 22.95 15.53
CA SER A 10 8.04 22.14 16.11
C SER A 10 8.58 21.37 17.31
N SER A 11 7.83 21.37 18.40
CA SER A 11 8.25 20.99 19.76
C SER A 11 8.37 19.49 20.01
N LEU A 12 8.79 18.69 19.02
CA LEU A 12 9.02 17.26 19.18
C LEU A 12 10.53 16.99 19.23
N ARG A 13 11.14 17.14 20.42
CA ARG A 13 12.38 16.43 20.77
C ARG A 13 12.07 15.36 21.81
N LYS A 14 12.10 14.10 21.40
CA LYS A 14 12.39 12.93 22.27
C LYS A 14 12.75 11.71 21.40
N GLY A 15 14.06 11.43 21.30
CA GLY A 15 14.63 10.17 20.77
C GLY A 15 14.64 10.03 19.24
N ASP A 16 15.82 9.70 18.68
CA ASP A 16 16.21 9.11 17.37
C ASP A 16 15.41 9.35 16.07
N ALA A 17 14.38 10.20 16.07
CA ALA A 17 13.49 10.42 14.94
C ALA A 17 13.85 11.70 14.19
N ARG A 18 13.95 11.61 12.86
CA ARG A 18 14.01 12.80 11.99
C ARG A 18 12.60 13.13 11.52
N VAL A 19 12.11 14.32 11.85
CA VAL A 19 10.79 14.80 11.42
C VAL A 19 10.95 15.72 10.22
N SER A 20 10.23 15.46 9.13
CA SER A 20 10.16 16.34 7.96
C SER A 20 8.71 16.59 7.56
N GLU A 21 8.41 17.80 7.11
CA GLU A 21 7.11 18.09 6.52
C GLU A 21 7.09 17.69 5.05
N PHE A 22 6.03 16.99 4.65
CA PHE A 22 5.75 16.64 3.27
C PHE A 22 4.50 17.38 2.83
N GLY A 23 4.70 18.44 2.04
CA GLY A 23 3.64 19.24 1.45
C GLY A 23 3.91 19.47 -0.04
N PHE A 24 2.85 19.48 -0.84
CA PHE A 24 2.93 19.98 -2.22
C PHE A 24 2.97 21.51 -2.17
N GLY A 25 4.17 22.09 -2.07
CA GLY A 25 4.33 23.54 -2.12
C GLY A 25 3.92 24.12 -3.48
N ASN A 26 3.16 25.22 -3.45
CA ASN A 26 3.69 26.48 -3.97
C ASN A 26 2.98 27.67 -3.33
N GLU A 27 3.77 28.60 -2.78
CA GLU A 27 3.41 30.01 -2.80
C GLU A 27 3.43 30.46 -4.27
N GLY A 28 2.35 31.09 -4.74
CA GLY A 28 2.19 31.55 -6.11
C GLY A 28 0.90 31.05 -6.75
N GLU A 29 0.08 32.00 -7.19
CA GLU A 29 -1.26 31.87 -7.77
C GLU A 29 -1.46 30.60 -8.61
N GLY A 30 -2.33 29.69 -8.12
CA GLY A 30 -2.67 28.43 -8.77
C GLY A 30 -2.42 27.22 -7.87
N GLY A 31 -3.11 27.16 -6.72
CA GLY A 31 -2.97 26.08 -5.74
C GLY A 31 -3.12 24.68 -6.35
N SER A 32 -2.18 23.79 -6.03
CA SER A 32 -2.27 22.36 -6.37
C SER A 32 -3.50 21.73 -5.67
N PRO A 33 -4.31 20.89 -6.34
CA PRO A 33 -5.62 20.48 -5.82
C PRO A 33 -5.62 19.50 -4.62
N SER A 34 -4.48 19.11 -4.03
CA SER A 34 -4.42 17.93 -3.13
C SER A 34 -4.26 18.18 -1.62
N GLY A 35 -3.98 19.41 -1.17
CA GLY A 35 -4.36 20.02 0.13
C GLY A 35 -4.25 19.28 1.49
N PHE A 36 -3.59 18.12 1.64
CA PHE A 36 -3.45 17.45 2.95
C PHE A 36 -1.98 17.41 3.40
N PRO A 37 -1.58 18.15 4.46
CA PRO A 37 -0.19 18.19 4.90
C PRO A 37 0.15 16.92 5.69
N PHE A 38 1.14 16.16 5.22
CA PHE A 38 1.70 15.04 5.97
C PHE A 38 2.95 15.47 6.72
N ARG A 39 3.11 15.02 7.97
CA ARG A 39 4.34 15.19 8.75
C ARG A 39 4.95 13.82 8.96
N ILE A 40 6.15 13.60 8.43
CA ILE A 40 6.78 12.28 8.41
C ILE A 40 7.81 12.23 9.54
N ALA A 41 7.64 11.30 10.48
CA ALA A 41 8.62 10.95 11.49
C ALA A 41 9.31 9.64 11.08
N LEU A 42 10.59 9.74 10.68
CA LEU A 42 11.42 8.60 10.31
C LEU A 42 12.22 8.10 11.52
N HIS A 43 12.12 6.81 11.80
CA HIS A 43 12.90 6.07 12.78
C HIS A 43 13.77 5.01 12.10
N GLU A 44 14.93 4.70 12.69
CA GLU A 44 15.73 3.56 12.24
C GLU A 44 15.02 2.24 12.61
N GLU A 45 14.62 2.10 13.87
CA GLU A 45 13.98 0.89 14.38
C GLU A 45 12.94 1.24 15.46
N VAL A 46 11.81 0.53 15.44
CA VAL A 46 10.73 0.63 16.45
C VAL A 46 10.18 -0.76 16.74
N ALA A 47 9.41 -0.90 17.83
CA ALA A 47 8.63 -2.12 18.06
C ALA A 47 7.59 -2.30 16.93
N SER A 48 6.75 -1.28 16.71
CA SER A 48 5.78 -1.20 15.61
C SER A 48 5.44 0.26 15.33
N THR A 49 5.36 0.64 14.06
CA THR A 49 4.89 1.98 13.64
C THR A 49 3.44 2.23 14.06
N ASN A 50 2.61 1.18 14.16
CA ASN A 50 1.25 1.30 14.69
C ASN A 50 1.28 1.77 16.15
N ASP A 51 2.20 1.26 16.96
CA ASP A 51 2.28 1.58 18.39
C ASP A 51 2.74 3.02 18.60
N GLU A 52 3.67 3.51 17.79
CA GLU A 52 4.04 4.94 17.77
C GLU A 52 2.85 5.85 17.44
N VAL A 53 2.07 5.50 16.40
CA VAL A 53 0.88 6.28 16.02
C VAL A 53 -0.20 6.21 17.10
N LYS A 54 -0.42 5.05 17.72
CA LYS A 54 -1.37 4.90 18.84
C LYS A 54 -0.98 5.76 20.04
N ARG A 55 0.32 5.78 20.40
CA ARG A 55 0.83 6.69 21.44
C ARG A 55 0.63 8.16 21.08
N ALA A 56 0.86 8.53 19.82
CA ALA A 56 0.59 9.89 19.34
C ALA A 56 -0.91 10.25 19.37
N LEU A 57 -1.79 9.31 19.01
CA LEU A 57 -3.24 9.48 19.11
C LEU A 57 -3.69 9.76 20.55
N GLU A 58 -3.18 9.00 21.52
CA GLU A 58 -3.41 9.20 22.96
C GLU A 58 -2.90 10.55 23.45
N ALA A 59 -1.74 10.99 22.94
CA ALA A 59 -1.15 12.28 23.27
C ALA A 59 -1.88 13.48 22.63
N GLY A 60 -2.93 13.25 21.84
CA GLY A 60 -3.71 14.31 21.20
C GLY A 60 -3.06 14.87 19.93
N GLU A 61 -2.12 14.16 19.33
CA GLU A 61 -1.44 14.58 18.10
C GLU A 61 -2.48 14.87 16.99
N PRO A 62 -2.33 15.99 16.25
CA PRO A 62 -3.22 16.34 15.15
C PRO A 62 -3.06 15.38 13.97
N GLU A 63 -4.11 15.33 13.15
CA GLU A 63 -4.16 14.53 11.93
C GLU A 63 -2.95 14.78 11.01
N GLY A 64 -2.50 13.74 10.30
CA GLY A 64 -1.48 13.86 9.27
C GLY A 64 -0.06 13.46 9.69
N LEU A 65 0.15 13.03 10.94
CA LEU A 65 1.39 12.36 11.31
C LEU A 65 1.50 11.01 10.56
N VAL A 66 2.65 10.78 9.94
CA VAL A 66 3.07 9.52 9.34
C VAL A 66 4.32 9.05 10.07
N VAL A 67 4.23 7.95 10.80
CA VAL A 67 5.41 7.33 11.40
C VAL A 67 5.94 6.28 10.45
N ARG A 68 7.23 6.35 10.10
CA ARG A 68 7.93 5.40 9.23
C ARG A 68 9.13 4.82 9.97
N ALA A 69 9.40 3.53 9.79
CA ALA A 69 10.60 2.90 10.31
C ALA A 69 11.37 2.13 9.22
N LEU A 70 12.70 2.03 9.32
CA LEU A 70 13.47 1.14 8.45
C LEU A 70 13.28 -0.32 8.83
N ARG A 71 13.11 -0.60 10.13
CA ARG A 71 12.79 -1.94 10.67
C ARG A 71 11.72 -1.90 11.75
N GLN A 72 10.99 -3.00 11.90
CA GLN A 72 10.13 -3.24 13.07
C GLN A 72 10.53 -4.55 13.77
N VAL A 73 10.70 -4.50 15.09
CA VAL A 73 11.09 -5.67 15.90
C VAL A 73 9.89 -6.58 16.18
N SER A 74 8.69 -6.00 16.31
CA SER A 74 7.46 -6.71 16.63
C SER A 74 6.29 -6.22 15.75
N GLY A 75 6.56 -6.03 14.45
CA GLY A 75 5.55 -5.64 13.47
C GLY A 75 4.40 -6.66 13.41
N TYR A 76 3.18 -6.17 13.29
CA TYR A 76 1.98 -7.00 13.23
C TYR A 76 0.96 -6.45 12.22
N GLY A 77 0.15 -7.35 11.68
CA GLY A 77 -1.02 -7.05 10.87
C GLY A 77 -2.33 -7.24 11.64
N ARG A 78 -3.42 -7.41 10.90
CA ARG A 78 -4.75 -7.65 11.49
C ARG A 78 -4.73 -8.88 12.40
N GLN A 79 -5.47 -8.77 13.51
CA GLN A 79 -5.64 -9.84 14.50
C GLN A 79 -4.31 -10.28 15.15
N GLY A 80 -3.29 -9.41 15.18
CA GLY A 80 -2.00 -9.69 15.83
C GLY A 80 -1.09 -10.66 15.09
N ARG A 81 -1.40 -11.01 13.83
CA ARG A 81 -0.51 -11.82 12.99
C ARG A 81 0.83 -11.10 12.78
N SER A 82 1.93 -11.80 13.02
CA SER A 82 3.28 -11.24 12.81
C SER A 82 3.46 -10.75 11.37
N TRP A 83 4.12 -9.60 11.23
CA TRP A 83 4.52 -9.00 9.96
C TRP A 83 6.03 -8.73 9.95
N THR A 84 6.77 -9.60 9.27
CA THR A 84 8.24 -9.50 9.13
C THR A 84 8.62 -8.18 8.46
N SER A 85 9.46 -7.38 9.12
CA SER A 85 9.76 -6.00 8.73
C SER A 85 11.27 -5.68 8.68
N PRO A 86 12.06 -6.35 7.81
CA PRO A 86 13.49 -6.06 7.63
C PRO A 86 13.70 -4.79 6.79
N GLU A 87 14.93 -4.28 6.75
CA GLU A 87 15.24 -3.16 5.83
C GLU A 87 14.90 -3.52 4.37
N GLY A 88 14.48 -2.51 3.61
CA GLY A 88 14.08 -2.66 2.21
C GLY A 88 12.57 -2.83 1.99
N GLY A 89 11.75 -2.82 3.05
CA GLY A 89 10.30 -2.60 2.94
C GLY A 89 9.88 -1.19 3.33
N LEU A 90 8.66 -0.80 2.94
CA LEU A 90 8.00 0.39 3.48
C LEU A 90 7.14 -0.04 4.66
N TYR A 91 7.49 0.42 5.86
CA TYR A 91 6.68 0.26 7.06
C TYR A 91 6.30 1.63 7.57
N CYS A 92 5.04 1.99 7.41
CA CYS A 92 4.54 3.27 7.89
C CYS A 92 3.14 3.15 8.48
N SER A 93 2.81 4.08 9.36
CA SER A 93 1.48 4.20 9.95
C SER A 93 1.02 5.64 9.89
N LEU A 94 -0.23 5.86 9.50
CA LEU A 94 -0.83 7.19 9.41
C LEU A 94 -1.77 7.41 10.61
N LEU A 95 -1.66 8.60 11.20
CA LEU A 95 -2.57 9.11 12.20
C LEU A 95 -3.68 9.92 11.53
N LEU A 96 -4.90 9.40 11.56
CA LEU A 96 -6.07 10.03 10.94
C LEU A 96 -7.15 10.35 11.98
N ARG A 97 -7.97 11.38 11.71
CA ARG A 97 -9.11 11.80 12.55
C ARG A 97 -10.33 12.09 11.66
N PRO A 98 -10.80 11.12 10.86
CA PRO A 98 -11.89 11.34 9.92
C PRO A 98 -13.21 11.58 10.66
N GLN A 99 -13.90 12.65 10.28
CA GLN A 99 -15.28 12.91 10.69
C GLN A 99 -16.24 12.27 9.69
N VAL A 100 -16.42 10.95 9.80
CA VAL A 100 -17.30 10.16 8.93
C VAL A 100 -18.24 9.31 9.78
N ALA A 101 -19.32 8.80 9.18
CA ALA A 101 -20.18 7.84 9.85
C ALA A 101 -19.38 6.57 10.22
N PRO A 102 -19.57 5.97 11.41
CA PRO A 102 -18.80 4.80 11.85
C PRO A 102 -18.82 3.63 10.85
N ARG A 103 -19.92 3.46 10.10
CA ARG A 103 -20.06 2.44 9.06
C ARG A 103 -19.09 2.60 7.88
N GLU A 104 -18.57 3.80 7.65
CA GLU A 104 -17.60 4.06 6.58
C GLU A 104 -16.19 3.63 6.99
N LEU A 105 -15.84 3.67 8.27
CA LEU A 105 -14.47 3.42 8.75
C LEU A 105 -13.83 2.13 8.21
N PRO A 106 -14.52 0.96 8.13
CA PRO A 106 -13.92 -0.25 7.57
C PRO A 106 -13.50 -0.10 6.10
N THR A 107 -14.19 0.74 5.33
CA THR A 107 -13.90 0.95 3.90
C THR A 107 -12.62 1.74 3.66
N LEU A 108 -12.07 2.43 4.68
CA LEU A 108 -10.80 3.15 4.57
C LEU A 108 -9.64 2.22 4.16
N SER A 109 -9.72 0.93 4.49
CA SER A 109 -8.72 -0.08 4.08
C SER A 109 -8.74 -0.29 2.56
N LEU A 110 -9.93 -0.25 1.97
CA LEU A 110 -10.12 -0.33 0.51
C LEU A 110 -9.53 0.91 -0.16
N VAL A 111 -9.77 2.09 0.41
CA VAL A 111 -9.22 3.37 -0.06
C VAL A 111 -7.69 3.37 -0.01
N VAL A 112 -7.09 2.87 1.06
CA VAL A 112 -5.63 2.72 1.18
C VAL A 112 -5.10 1.70 0.16
N GLY A 113 -5.81 0.59 -0.08
CA GLY A 113 -5.47 -0.36 -1.13
C GLY A 113 -5.47 0.26 -2.53
N MET A 114 -6.45 1.13 -2.82
CA MET A 114 -6.49 1.91 -4.06
C MET A 114 -5.32 2.89 -4.15
N ALA A 115 -4.97 3.56 -3.05
CA ALA A 115 -3.83 4.47 -3.00
C ALA A 115 -2.50 3.75 -3.25
N VAL A 116 -2.28 2.59 -2.62
CA VAL A 116 -1.11 1.74 -2.88
C VAL A 116 -1.08 1.31 -4.35
N ARG A 117 -2.20 0.85 -4.92
CA ARG A 117 -2.24 0.50 -6.36
C ARG A 117 -1.86 1.68 -7.23
N ARG A 118 -2.49 2.85 -7.05
CA ARG A 118 -2.19 4.07 -7.82
C ARG A 118 -0.72 4.48 -7.71
N ALA A 119 -0.14 4.39 -6.51
CA ALA A 119 1.26 4.67 -6.28
C ALA A 119 2.17 3.75 -7.10
N LEU A 120 1.91 2.44 -7.08
CA LEU A 120 2.72 1.47 -7.82
C LEU A 120 2.54 1.59 -9.34
N VAL A 121 1.34 1.91 -9.82
CA VAL A 121 1.10 2.20 -11.25
C VAL A 121 1.86 3.46 -11.67
N ALA A 122 1.85 4.51 -10.85
CA ALA A 122 2.61 5.73 -11.14
C ALA A 122 4.13 5.49 -11.19
N LEU A 123 4.63 4.52 -10.42
CA LEU A 123 6.05 4.18 -10.36
C LEU A 123 6.48 3.20 -11.45
N ALA A 124 5.73 2.11 -11.68
CA ALA A 124 6.13 0.99 -12.53
C ALA A 124 5.26 0.80 -13.80
N GLY A 125 4.36 1.74 -14.08
CA GLY A 125 3.65 1.86 -15.36
C GLY A 125 2.76 0.66 -15.71
N ALA A 126 2.74 0.29 -17.00
CA ALA A 126 1.83 -0.70 -17.56
C ALA A 126 1.91 -2.07 -16.87
N ARG A 127 3.12 -2.52 -16.46
CA ARG A 127 3.29 -3.81 -15.76
C ARG A 127 2.56 -3.80 -14.41
N ALA A 128 2.66 -2.71 -13.66
CA ALA A 128 1.91 -2.56 -12.42
C ALA A 128 0.41 -2.42 -12.66
N GLU A 129 0.00 -1.72 -13.72
CA GLU A 129 -1.41 -1.57 -14.08
C GLU A 129 -2.06 -2.94 -14.35
N GLU A 130 -1.36 -3.80 -15.09
CA GLU A 130 -1.81 -5.15 -15.40
C GLU A 130 -1.73 -6.10 -14.19
N ALA A 131 -0.67 -6.05 -13.37
CA ALA A 131 -0.43 -7.07 -12.35
C ALA A 131 -1.00 -6.72 -10.96
N VAL A 132 -1.04 -5.44 -10.57
CA VAL A 132 -1.40 -5.03 -9.20
C VAL A 132 -2.92 -5.04 -9.03
N ARG A 133 -3.39 -5.81 -8.05
CA ARG A 133 -4.81 -5.97 -7.70
C ARG A 133 -5.02 -5.79 -6.19
N ILE A 134 -6.25 -5.47 -5.82
CA ILE A 134 -6.64 -5.29 -4.42
C ILE A 134 -7.43 -6.53 -3.99
N LYS A 135 -6.93 -7.25 -2.99
CA LYS A 135 -7.64 -8.38 -2.37
C LYS A 135 -8.40 -7.87 -1.16
N TRP A 136 -9.73 -7.93 -1.25
CA TRP A 136 -10.60 -7.52 -0.17
C TRP A 136 -10.30 -8.30 1.14
N PRO A 137 -10.32 -7.65 2.31
CA PRO A 137 -10.59 -6.22 2.52
C PRO A 137 -9.33 -5.35 2.66
N ASN A 138 -8.12 -5.91 2.66
CA ASN A 138 -6.97 -5.20 3.23
C ASN A 138 -5.59 -5.59 2.66
N ASP A 139 -5.54 -6.31 1.56
CA ASP A 139 -4.28 -6.74 0.97
C ASP A 139 -4.16 -6.20 -0.47
N VAL A 140 -2.94 -5.83 -0.87
CA VAL A 140 -2.61 -5.62 -2.29
C VAL A 140 -1.74 -6.79 -2.73
N VAL A 141 -2.07 -7.33 -3.90
CA VAL A 141 -1.47 -8.55 -4.43
C VAL A 141 -1.03 -8.34 -5.87
N LEU A 142 -0.09 -9.17 -6.30
CA LEU A 142 0.25 -9.35 -7.71
C LEU A 142 -0.48 -10.58 -8.27
N ALA A 143 -1.23 -10.38 -9.35
CA ALA A 143 -1.88 -11.45 -10.09
C ALA A 143 -0.88 -12.16 -11.01
N GLN A 144 -0.83 -13.49 -10.98
CA GLN A 144 0.16 -14.30 -11.70
C GLN A 144 0.10 -14.26 -13.26
N LYS A 145 -0.81 -13.53 -13.91
CA LYS A 145 -0.79 -13.39 -15.39
C LYS A 145 0.48 -12.71 -15.90
N ALA A 146 1.11 -11.86 -15.08
CA ALA A 146 2.46 -11.39 -15.33
C ALA A 146 3.44 -12.51 -14.93
N ARG A 147 3.99 -13.23 -15.93
CA ARG A 147 5.17 -14.08 -15.69
C ARG A 147 6.26 -13.19 -15.10
N TYR A 148 6.49 -13.36 -13.80
CA TYR A 148 7.62 -12.77 -13.09
C TYR A 148 8.88 -13.16 -13.85
N ALA A 149 9.60 -12.17 -14.37
CA ALA A 149 10.96 -12.41 -14.79
C ALA A 149 11.67 -12.92 -13.53
N ARG A 150 12.00 -14.21 -13.49
CA ARG A 150 12.89 -14.73 -12.45
C ARG A 150 14.13 -13.86 -12.52
N PHE A 151 14.45 -13.16 -11.43
CA PHE A 151 15.80 -12.67 -11.24
C PHE A 151 16.73 -13.89 -11.34
N PRO A 152 17.68 -13.94 -12.28
CA PRO A 152 18.78 -14.88 -12.16
C PRO A 152 19.51 -14.56 -10.84
N GLU A 153 19.88 -15.60 -10.11
CA GLU A 153 20.66 -15.50 -8.88
C GLU A 153 21.86 -14.55 -9.09
N ALA A 154 22.14 -13.75 -8.07
CA ALA A 154 23.10 -12.65 -8.06
C ALA A 154 24.31 -12.90 -8.97
N THR A 155 24.31 -12.26 -10.14
CA THR A 155 25.51 -12.14 -10.95
C THR A 155 26.01 -10.72 -10.76
N GLU A 156 27.23 -10.58 -10.23
CA GLU A 156 27.89 -9.31 -9.91
C GLU A 156 27.68 -8.24 -11.00
N ILE A 157 27.16 -7.07 -10.63
CA ILE A 157 27.26 -5.88 -11.47
C ILE A 157 28.41 -5.04 -10.94
N ARG A 158 29.58 -5.20 -11.59
CA ARG A 158 30.66 -4.24 -11.54
C ARG A 158 30.30 -3.03 -12.41
N ASP A 159 30.56 -1.84 -11.86
CA ASP A 159 30.77 -0.56 -12.53
C ASP A 159 29.68 -0.05 -13.50
N LEU A 160 28.68 0.65 -12.94
CA LEU A 160 28.07 1.79 -13.63
C LEU A 160 28.63 3.07 -12.99
N GLY A 161 29.67 3.59 -13.65
CA GLY A 161 30.48 4.70 -13.18
C GLY A 161 29.68 5.95 -12.86
N PHE A 162 30.02 6.55 -11.72
CA PHE A 162 29.79 7.96 -11.47
C PHE A 162 30.68 8.78 -12.40
N SER A 163 30.10 9.66 -13.22
CA SER A 163 30.85 10.83 -13.69
C SER A 163 30.49 12.01 -12.79
N GLU A 164 31.48 12.49 -12.04
CA GLU A 164 31.47 13.79 -11.41
C GLU A 164 31.33 14.88 -12.47
N SER A 165 30.10 15.37 -12.68
CA SER A 165 29.85 16.72 -13.19
C SER A 165 28.35 16.98 -13.17
N GLY A 166 27.90 17.71 -12.14
CA GLY A 166 26.60 18.33 -12.16
C GLY A 166 26.53 19.39 -13.25
N LYS A 167 25.49 19.33 -14.08
CA LYS A 167 24.71 20.48 -14.58
C LYS A 167 23.53 19.98 -15.41
N GLU A 168 22.37 20.53 -15.05
CA GLU A 168 21.12 20.57 -15.82
C GLU A 168 20.49 19.24 -16.25
N LEU A 169 19.48 18.81 -15.49
CA LEU A 169 18.32 18.17 -16.08
C LEU A 169 17.04 18.65 -15.38
N GLY A 170 16.14 19.23 -16.19
CA GLY A 170 14.98 19.98 -15.78
C GLY A 170 14.02 19.23 -14.85
N GLN A 171 13.32 20.01 -14.03
CA GLN A 171 12.26 19.60 -13.12
C GLN A 171 11.03 19.12 -13.92
N LYS A 172 11.04 17.85 -14.34
CA LYS A 172 9.90 17.01 -14.75
C LYS A 172 10.50 15.63 -15.03
N ASN A 173 9.97 14.56 -14.44
CA ASN A 173 10.41 13.15 -14.55
C ASN A 173 11.48 12.66 -13.54
N ARG A 174 11.25 12.85 -12.24
CA ARG A 174 12.09 12.19 -11.21
C ARG A 174 11.56 10.79 -10.79
N ALA A 175 10.25 10.58 -10.74
CA ALA A 175 9.66 9.28 -10.37
C ALA A 175 9.71 8.24 -11.52
N GLN A 176 9.63 8.68 -12.77
CA GLN A 176 9.52 7.80 -13.95
C GLN A 176 10.82 7.08 -14.35
N ARG A 177 11.98 7.47 -13.79
CA ARG A 177 13.28 6.84 -14.13
C ARG A 177 13.78 5.83 -13.09
N LEU A 178 13.08 5.66 -11.96
CA LEU A 178 13.48 4.68 -10.94
C LEU A 178 13.09 3.25 -11.32
N PHE A 179 12.08 3.08 -12.18
CA PHE A 179 11.58 1.80 -12.63
C PHE A 179 11.35 1.89 -14.15
N CYS A 180 12.32 1.44 -14.94
CA CYS A 180 12.14 1.29 -16.38
C CYS A 180 11.53 -0.09 -16.64
N ALA A 181 10.40 -0.14 -17.35
CA ALA A 181 9.86 -1.35 -17.92
C ALA A 181 10.10 -1.32 -19.44
N ASN A 182 10.72 -2.35 -20.01
CA ASN A 182 10.71 -2.53 -21.46
C ASN A 182 9.34 -3.04 -21.92
N GLU A 183 8.76 -2.38 -22.92
CA GLU A 183 7.52 -2.80 -23.57
C GLU A 183 7.78 -4.01 -24.46
N GLY A 184 7.37 -5.19 -24.02
CA GLY A 184 7.41 -6.39 -24.86
C GLY A 184 7.43 -7.68 -24.09
N ASP A 185 6.27 -8.11 -23.57
CA ASP A 185 5.88 -9.53 -23.53
C ASP A 185 4.46 -9.66 -22.95
N ALA A 186 3.46 -9.67 -23.83
CA ALA A 186 2.11 -10.06 -23.47
C ALA A 186 2.02 -11.60 -23.48
N CYS A 187 1.76 -12.22 -22.32
CA CYS A 187 1.60 -13.66 -22.22
C CYS A 187 0.13 -14.05 -22.06
N SER A 188 -0.38 -14.82 -23.02
CA SER A 188 -1.76 -15.31 -23.11
C SER A 188 -2.12 -16.31 -22.00
N ALA A 189 -3.29 -16.13 -21.39
CA ALA A 189 -3.83 -17.03 -20.38
C ALA A 189 -4.60 -18.21 -21.01
N ARG A 190 -4.15 -19.44 -20.76
CA ARG A 190 -4.93 -20.68 -20.93
C ARG A 190 -4.41 -21.72 -19.94
N ASP A 191 -4.95 -21.74 -18.74
CA ASP A 191 -5.03 -22.95 -17.90
C ASP A 191 -6.01 -22.65 -16.77
N GLY A 192 -7.07 -23.45 -16.67
CA GLY A 192 -8.20 -23.28 -15.74
C GLY A 192 -7.87 -23.52 -14.27
N ARG A 193 -6.73 -23.04 -13.79
CA ARG A 193 -6.31 -23.07 -12.39
C ARG A 193 -6.75 -21.77 -11.70
N ALA A 194 -7.25 -21.85 -10.46
CA ALA A 194 -7.59 -20.69 -9.65
C ALA A 194 -6.40 -19.69 -9.63
N PRO A 195 -6.65 -18.38 -9.72
CA PRO A 195 -5.58 -17.39 -9.78
C PRO A 195 -4.76 -17.44 -8.50
N ASP A 196 -3.47 -17.73 -8.64
CA ASP A 196 -2.52 -17.62 -7.53
C ASP A 196 -2.13 -16.15 -7.36
N PHE A 197 -2.22 -15.66 -6.13
CA PHE A 197 -1.93 -14.28 -5.76
C PHE A 197 -0.73 -14.22 -4.84
N ALA A 198 0.23 -13.33 -5.13
CA ALA A 198 1.34 -13.05 -4.24
C ALA A 198 1.11 -11.75 -3.47
N LYS A 199 1.28 -11.78 -2.15
CA LYS A 199 1.02 -10.65 -1.25
C LYS A 199 2.14 -9.62 -1.34
N LEU A 200 1.78 -8.40 -1.73
CA LEU A 200 2.70 -7.28 -1.88
C LEU A 200 2.54 -6.26 -0.74
N CYS A 201 1.31 -6.02 -0.29
CA CYS A 201 1.03 -5.11 0.82
C CYS A 201 -0.02 -5.67 1.77
N GLY A 202 0.15 -5.40 3.06
CA GLY A 202 -0.85 -5.59 4.09
C GLY A 202 -1.25 -4.25 4.72
N ILE A 203 -2.55 -4.06 4.92
CA ILE A 203 -3.15 -2.88 5.53
C ILE A 203 -3.84 -3.28 6.84
N SER A 204 -3.70 -2.44 7.87
CA SER A 204 -4.39 -2.56 9.15
C SER A 204 -5.08 -1.23 9.50
N LEU A 205 -6.22 -1.34 10.19
CA LEU A 205 -6.99 -0.20 10.70
C LEU A 205 -7.39 -0.46 12.14
N GLU A 206 -7.10 0.49 13.02
CA GLU A 206 -7.45 0.42 14.44
C GLU A 206 -7.94 1.78 14.91
N ALA A 207 -9.18 1.84 15.43
CA ALA A 207 -9.68 3.03 16.10
C ALA A 207 -9.01 3.16 17.47
N HIS A 208 -8.39 4.31 17.75
CA HIS A 208 -7.61 4.52 18.97
C HIS A 208 -7.53 6.01 19.31
N GLY A 209 -7.59 6.39 20.60
CA GLY A 209 -7.42 7.79 21.02
C GLY A 209 -8.32 8.82 20.29
N GLY A 210 -9.54 8.44 19.94
CA GLY A 210 -10.48 9.30 19.19
C GLY A 210 -10.08 9.55 17.72
N GLY A 211 -9.17 8.77 17.16
CA GLY A 211 -8.80 8.75 15.75
C GLY A 211 -8.64 7.33 15.23
N VAL A 212 -7.89 7.18 14.13
CA VAL A 212 -7.63 5.92 13.46
C VAL A 212 -6.13 5.81 13.18
N CYS A 213 -5.53 4.70 13.61
CA CYS A 213 -4.21 4.26 13.19
C CYS A 213 -4.35 3.41 11.92
N VAL A 214 -3.70 3.84 10.83
CA VAL A 214 -3.67 3.12 9.55
C VAL A 214 -2.27 2.59 9.30
N GLY A 215 -2.03 1.30 9.56
CA GLY A 215 -0.74 0.67 9.29
C GLY A 215 -0.66 0.15 7.85
N VAL A 216 0.41 0.50 7.14
CA VAL A 216 0.69 0.09 5.76
C VAL A 216 2.09 -0.52 5.68
N GLY A 217 2.14 -1.82 5.38
CA GLY A 217 3.37 -2.54 5.09
C GLY A 217 3.45 -2.92 3.62
N VAL A 218 4.42 -2.37 2.88
CA VAL A 218 4.68 -2.72 1.47
C VAL A 218 6.01 -3.44 1.35
N ASN A 219 6.00 -4.61 0.74
CA ASN A 219 7.21 -5.33 0.35
C ASN A 219 7.83 -4.61 -0.85
N VAL A 220 8.87 -3.79 -0.65
CA VAL A 220 9.50 -3.04 -1.75
C VAL A 220 10.61 -3.87 -2.38
N LEU A 221 11.56 -4.35 -1.59
CA LEU A 221 12.71 -5.14 -2.04
C LEU A 221 12.69 -6.54 -1.41
N PRO A 222 13.07 -7.58 -2.17
CA PRO A 222 13.21 -8.91 -1.62
C PRO A 222 14.43 -8.99 -0.70
N PRO A 223 14.36 -9.79 0.39
CA PRO A 223 15.56 -10.22 1.09
C PRO A 223 16.38 -11.16 0.19
N ASP A 224 17.67 -11.34 0.51
CA ASP A 224 18.59 -12.23 -0.23
C ASP A 224 18.00 -13.64 -0.45
N LYS A 225 17.32 -14.16 0.57
CA LYS A 225 16.55 -15.40 0.50
C LYS A 225 15.08 -15.11 0.75
N ARG A 226 14.26 -15.26 -0.30
CA ARG A 226 12.79 -15.16 -0.18
C ARG A 226 12.28 -16.26 0.76
N PRO A 227 11.41 -15.93 1.73
CA PRO A 227 10.89 -16.91 2.67
C PRO A 227 9.97 -17.90 1.95
N ASP A 228 10.15 -19.18 2.25
CA ASP A 228 9.21 -20.22 1.84
C ASP A 228 8.04 -20.25 2.82
N VAL A 229 6.88 -19.80 2.34
CA VAL A 229 5.65 -19.70 3.14
C VAL A 229 4.66 -20.82 2.84
N GLY A 230 5.11 -21.94 2.25
CA GLY A 230 4.27 -23.12 2.04
C GLY A 230 3.03 -22.85 1.17
N GLY A 231 3.16 -21.92 0.22
CA GLY A 231 2.11 -21.55 -0.74
C GLY A 231 1.02 -20.59 -0.24
N LYS A 232 0.87 -20.38 1.08
CA LYS A 232 -0.07 -19.39 1.62
C LYS A 232 0.62 -18.04 1.76
N ASN A 233 -0.01 -16.97 1.25
CA ASN A 233 0.51 -15.59 1.38
C ASN A 233 1.93 -15.40 0.82
N ARG A 234 2.26 -16.06 -0.30
CA ARG A 234 3.56 -15.92 -0.99
C ARG A 234 3.91 -14.44 -1.15
N PRO A 235 5.06 -13.95 -0.65
CA PRO A 235 5.38 -12.54 -0.79
C PRO A 235 5.76 -12.21 -2.23
N ALA A 236 5.26 -11.07 -2.70
CA ALA A 236 5.70 -10.35 -3.88
C ALA A 236 6.31 -9.03 -3.45
N TYR A 237 7.13 -8.44 -4.32
CA TYR A 237 7.86 -7.21 -4.05
C TYR A 237 7.62 -6.18 -5.15
N VAL A 238 7.71 -4.89 -4.83
CA VAL A 238 7.67 -3.83 -5.85
C VAL A 238 8.78 -4.01 -6.89
N ALA A 239 9.95 -4.50 -6.46
CA ALA A 239 11.05 -4.87 -7.34
C ALA A 239 10.67 -5.92 -8.42
N ASP A 240 9.64 -6.73 -8.19
CA ASP A 240 9.17 -7.72 -9.17
C ASP A 240 8.43 -7.07 -10.37
N LEU A 241 8.13 -5.77 -10.29
CA LEU A 241 7.43 -4.98 -11.31
C LEU A 241 8.38 -4.17 -12.21
N ALA A 242 9.69 -4.25 -12.00
CA ALA A 242 10.66 -3.43 -12.73
C ALA A 242 11.87 -4.25 -13.17
N ASP A 243 12.52 -3.80 -14.25
CA ASP A 243 13.73 -4.45 -14.77
C ASP A 243 14.98 -4.04 -13.97
N SER A 244 14.92 -2.87 -13.34
CA SER A 244 15.94 -2.37 -12.41
C SER A 244 15.28 -1.60 -11.27
N VAL A 245 15.98 -1.52 -10.15
CA VAL A 245 15.53 -0.79 -8.97
C VAL A 245 16.65 0.11 -8.49
N ALA A 246 16.29 1.33 -8.08
CA ALA A 246 17.21 2.25 -7.45
C ALA A 246 17.79 1.69 -6.13
N ALA A 247 18.77 2.40 -5.57
CA ALA A 247 19.31 2.08 -4.25
C ALA A 247 18.17 1.94 -3.20
N PRO A 248 18.29 1.02 -2.22
CA PRO A 248 17.16 0.63 -1.38
C PRO A 248 16.39 1.77 -0.72
N ALA A 249 17.11 2.72 -0.10
CA ALA A 249 16.50 3.89 0.53
C ALA A 249 15.69 4.73 -0.46
N VAL A 250 16.22 4.92 -1.67
CA VAL A 250 15.58 5.71 -2.73
C VAL A 250 14.30 5.04 -3.23
N ALA A 251 14.31 3.71 -3.38
CA ALA A 251 13.13 2.95 -3.79
C ALA A 251 12.01 3.02 -2.74
N VAL A 252 12.33 2.85 -1.45
CA VAL A 252 11.33 2.90 -0.37
C VAL A 252 10.74 4.30 -0.22
N GLU A 253 11.56 5.36 -0.27
CA GLU A 253 11.06 6.74 -0.22
C GLU A 253 10.14 7.05 -1.41
N ALA A 254 10.49 6.62 -2.63
CA ALA A 254 9.64 6.83 -3.79
C ALA A 254 8.26 6.16 -3.64
N VAL A 255 8.20 4.97 -3.03
CA VAL A 255 6.92 4.30 -2.72
C VAL A 255 6.11 5.08 -1.68
N LEU A 256 6.74 5.62 -0.62
CA LEU A 256 6.06 6.44 0.37
C LEU A 256 5.49 7.73 -0.25
N GLU A 257 6.31 8.46 -1.00
CA GLU A 257 5.90 9.71 -1.66
C GLU A 257 4.72 9.47 -2.60
N ALA A 258 4.80 8.43 -3.44
CA ALA A 258 3.73 8.07 -4.36
C ALA A 258 2.46 7.61 -3.61
N LEU A 259 2.61 6.88 -2.50
CA LEU A 259 1.49 6.48 -1.64
C LEU A 259 0.76 7.69 -1.07
N LEU A 260 1.48 8.62 -0.44
CA LEU A 260 0.88 9.81 0.16
C LEU A 260 0.24 10.72 -0.90
N ALA A 261 0.89 10.86 -2.06
CA ALA A 261 0.36 11.60 -3.21
C ALA A 261 -0.95 11.01 -3.74
N ALA A 262 -1.05 9.68 -3.82
CA ALA A 262 -2.26 8.99 -4.27
C ALA A 262 -3.36 8.97 -3.18
N PHE A 263 -2.97 8.86 -1.91
CA PHE A 263 -3.87 8.75 -0.79
C PHE A 263 -4.62 10.06 -0.50
N ALA A 264 -3.93 11.20 -0.49
CA ALA A 264 -4.54 12.50 -0.16
C ALA A 264 -5.85 12.82 -0.93
N PRO A 265 -5.90 12.76 -2.27
CA PRO A 265 -7.14 13.03 -3.00
C PRO A 265 -8.22 11.96 -2.76
N LEU A 266 -7.85 10.68 -2.67
CA LEU A 266 -8.78 9.59 -2.37
C LEU A 266 -9.42 9.74 -0.99
N TYR A 267 -8.61 10.07 0.02
CA TYR A 267 -9.05 10.34 1.38
C TYR A 267 -9.98 11.55 1.43
N GLY A 268 -9.69 12.61 0.66
CA GLY A 268 -10.56 13.78 0.53
C GLY A 268 -11.93 13.43 -0.07
N VAL A 269 -11.98 12.59 -1.10
CA VAL A 269 -13.25 12.11 -1.68
C VAL A 269 -14.02 11.25 -0.67
N TRP A 270 -13.34 10.29 -0.04
CA TRP A 270 -13.93 9.37 0.92
C TRP A 270 -14.50 10.09 2.15
N ARG A 271 -13.78 11.07 2.70
CA ARG A 271 -14.25 11.88 3.83
C ARG A 271 -15.55 12.63 3.53
N ARG A 272 -15.71 13.12 2.29
CA ARG A 272 -16.88 13.91 1.89
C ARG A 272 -18.08 13.05 1.53
N ASN A 273 -17.85 11.87 0.95
CA ASN A 273 -18.89 11.12 0.25
C ASN A 273 -19.03 9.66 0.72
N GLY A 274 -18.22 9.21 1.66
CA GLY A 274 -18.09 7.79 1.98
C GLY A 274 -17.43 7.01 0.85
N PHE A 275 -17.59 5.68 0.88
CA PHE A 275 -16.97 4.79 -0.12
C PHE A 275 -17.70 4.74 -1.46
N ALA A 276 -18.98 5.08 -1.51
CA ALA A 276 -19.83 4.91 -2.69
C ALA A 276 -19.24 5.42 -4.03
N PRO A 277 -18.57 6.59 -4.12
CA PRO A 277 -18.01 7.07 -5.39
C PRO A 277 -16.76 6.31 -5.87
N LEU A 278 -16.19 5.47 -5.02
CA LEU A 278 -14.94 4.73 -5.27
C LEU A 278 -15.20 3.26 -5.65
N VAL A 279 -16.47 2.83 -5.62
CA VAL A 279 -16.88 1.44 -5.86
C VAL A 279 -16.46 0.95 -7.24
N ASP A 280 -16.71 1.75 -8.29
CA ASP A 280 -16.44 1.34 -9.67
C ASP A 280 -14.94 1.13 -9.90
N GLU A 281 -14.11 2.07 -9.42
CA GLU A 281 -12.65 1.95 -9.51
C GLU A 281 -12.14 0.76 -8.67
N PHE A 282 -12.67 0.56 -7.47
CA PHE A 282 -12.28 -0.60 -6.66
C PHE A 282 -12.63 -1.91 -7.37
N ASN A 283 -13.86 -2.02 -7.90
CA ASN A 283 -14.33 -3.22 -8.59
C ASN A 283 -13.56 -3.50 -9.89
N ALA A 284 -13.07 -2.46 -10.58
CA ALA A 284 -12.23 -2.63 -11.76
C ALA A 284 -10.88 -3.33 -11.45
N TYR A 285 -10.39 -3.24 -10.21
CA TYR A 285 -9.07 -3.75 -9.82
C TYR A 285 -9.10 -4.74 -8.65
N SER A 286 -10.29 -5.17 -8.23
CA SER A 286 -10.48 -6.22 -7.24
C SER A 286 -9.92 -7.54 -7.77
N SER A 287 -9.11 -8.23 -6.95
CA SER A 287 -8.56 -9.54 -7.31
C SER A 287 -9.60 -10.66 -7.24
N LEU A 288 -10.71 -10.44 -6.52
CA LEU A 288 -11.69 -11.49 -6.22
C LEU A 288 -12.88 -11.48 -7.19
N ASN A 289 -13.10 -10.41 -7.94
CA ASN A 289 -14.28 -10.31 -8.81
C ASN A 289 -14.32 -11.47 -9.83
N GLY A 290 -15.48 -12.12 -9.92
CA GLY A 290 -15.70 -13.30 -10.75
C GLY A 290 -15.09 -14.61 -10.20
N GLN A 291 -14.38 -14.59 -9.08
CA GLN A 291 -13.86 -15.80 -8.43
C GLN A 291 -14.89 -16.41 -7.49
N ASN A 292 -14.89 -17.73 -7.38
CA ASN A 292 -15.61 -18.43 -6.32
C ASN A 292 -14.79 -18.37 -5.03
N VAL A 293 -15.45 -17.98 -3.94
CA VAL A 293 -14.80 -17.88 -2.63
C VAL A 293 -15.68 -18.48 -1.53
N ARG A 294 -15.02 -19.03 -0.51
CA ARG A 294 -15.58 -19.25 0.82
C ARG A 294 -15.20 -18.08 1.72
N MET A 295 -16.20 -17.44 2.29
CA MET A 295 -16.04 -16.45 3.34
C MET A 295 -16.11 -17.12 4.70
N VAL A 296 -15.12 -16.89 5.55
CA VAL A 296 -15.09 -17.41 6.92
C VAL A 296 -14.90 -16.30 7.95
N ASP A 297 -15.39 -16.55 9.17
CA ASP A 297 -15.11 -15.70 10.33
C ASP A 297 -13.75 -16.03 10.97
N ARG A 298 -13.48 -15.46 12.15
CA ARG A 298 -12.21 -15.70 12.88
C ARG A 298 -12.07 -17.11 13.46
N ALA A 299 -13.18 -17.83 13.60
CA ALA A 299 -13.22 -19.20 14.10
C ALA A 299 -13.35 -20.20 12.96
N ASP A 300 -13.05 -19.79 11.73
CA ASP A 300 -13.17 -20.57 10.49
C ASP A 300 -14.61 -21.06 10.18
N ASN A 301 -15.62 -20.46 10.80
CA ASN A 301 -17.01 -20.77 10.47
C ASN A 301 -17.39 -20.16 9.13
N LEU A 302 -18.07 -20.93 8.30
CA LEU A 302 -18.57 -20.47 7.00
C LEU A 302 -19.62 -19.37 7.18
N LEU A 303 -19.36 -18.21 6.59
CA LEU A 303 -20.29 -17.08 6.52
C LEU A 303 -21.13 -17.12 5.25
N ALA A 304 -20.49 -17.37 4.12
CA ALA A 304 -21.11 -17.47 2.80
C ALA A 304 -20.14 -18.12 1.81
N GLU A 305 -20.68 -18.68 0.73
CA GLU A 305 -19.90 -19.22 -0.39
C GLU A 305 -20.59 -18.86 -1.71
N GLY A 306 -19.79 -18.54 -2.73
CA GLY A 306 -20.30 -18.21 -4.05
C GLY A 306 -19.34 -17.38 -4.89
N ALA A 307 -19.81 -16.97 -6.06
CA ALA A 307 -19.07 -16.12 -6.98
C ALA A 307 -19.09 -14.67 -6.49
N VAL A 308 -17.93 -14.04 -6.39
CA VAL A 308 -17.84 -12.62 -6.02
C VAL A 308 -18.33 -11.75 -7.16
N VAL A 309 -19.37 -10.95 -6.89
CA VAL A 309 -19.92 -9.96 -7.82
C VAL A 309 -19.08 -8.67 -7.77
N GLY A 310 -18.62 -8.29 -6.58
CA GLY A 310 -17.88 -7.06 -6.35
C GLY A 310 -18.00 -6.62 -4.90
N VAL A 311 -17.72 -5.34 -4.65
CA VAL A 311 -18.13 -4.65 -3.43
C VAL A 311 -19.29 -3.71 -3.71
N ASP A 312 -20.15 -3.52 -2.71
CA ASP A 312 -21.23 -2.54 -2.76
C ASP A 312 -20.80 -1.13 -2.28
N ALA A 313 -21.75 -0.19 -2.26
CA ALA A 313 -21.53 1.18 -1.79
C ALA A 313 -21.12 1.32 -0.31
N GLN A 314 -21.24 0.25 0.48
CA GLN A 314 -20.77 0.19 1.87
C GLN A 314 -19.44 -0.59 1.98
N GLY A 315 -18.83 -0.97 0.86
CA GLY A 315 -17.58 -1.74 0.81
C GLY A 315 -17.72 -3.20 1.26
N ARG A 316 -18.95 -3.73 1.34
CA ARG A 316 -19.20 -5.13 1.66
C ARG A 316 -18.95 -5.99 0.44
N LEU A 317 -18.32 -7.14 0.61
CA LEU A 317 -18.10 -8.10 -0.46
C LEU A 317 -19.43 -8.80 -0.79
N VAL A 318 -19.89 -8.69 -2.03
CA VAL A 318 -21.15 -9.28 -2.48
C VAL A 318 -20.85 -10.60 -3.18
N LEU A 319 -21.43 -11.69 -2.66
CA LEU A 319 -21.32 -13.03 -3.22
C LEU A 319 -22.67 -13.45 -3.80
N ARG A 320 -22.66 -14.11 -4.96
CA ARG A 320 -23.81 -14.75 -5.56
C ARG A 320 -23.69 -16.26 -5.42
N SER A 321 -24.65 -16.89 -4.75
CA SER A 321 -24.73 -18.34 -4.63
C SER A 321 -25.08 -19.01 -5.96
N GLU A 322 -24.97 -20.35 -6.03
CA GLU A 322 -25.43 -21.13 -7.19
C GLU A 322 -26.94 -20.93 -7.48
N SER A 323 -27.74 -20.70 -6.44
CA SER A 323 -29.17 -20.39 -6.56
C SER A 323 -29.45 -18.94 -7.02
N GLY A 324 -28.42 -18.13 -7.26
CA GLY A 324 -28.54 -16.74 -7.71
C GLY A 324 -28.82 -15.73 -6.60
N ILE A 325 -28.78 -16.14 -5.32
CA ILE A 325 -29.02 -15.25 -4.18
C ILE A 325 -27.76 -14.46 -3.88
N GLU A 326 -27.89 -13.13 -3.78
CA GLU A 326 -26.78 -12.24 -3.43
C GLU A 326 -26.72 -11.97 -1.92
N THR A 327 -25.54 -12.14 -1.33
CA THR A 327 -25.27 -11.90 0.10
C THR A 327 -24.11 -10.93 0.25
N ALA A 328 -24.31 -9.86 1.02
CA ALA A 328 -23.27 -8.86 1.30
C ALA A 328 -22.57 -9.14 2.64
N ILE A 329 -21.25 -9.29 2.60
CA ILE A 329 -20.39 -9.64 3.75
C ILE A 329 -19.54 -8.44 4.16
N SER A 330 -19.65 -8.01 5.43
CA SER A 330 -18.94 -6.84 5.96
C SER A 330 -17.55 -7.15 6.52
N SER A 331 -17.27 -8.40 6.85
CA SER A 331 -16.00 -8.82 7.46
C SER A 331 -15.80 -10.33 7.29
N GLY A 332 -14.54 -10.75 7.21
CA GLY A 332 -14.17 -12.16 7.15
C GLY A 332 -12.86 -12.33 6.39
N GLU A 333 -12.48 -13.59 6.17
CA GLU A 333 -11.42 -13.98 5.24
C GLU A 333 -12.01 -14.66 4.01
N ALA A 334 -11.52 -14.27 2.84
CA ALA A 334 -11.89 -14.87 1.57
C ALA A 334 -10.85 -15.92 1.16
N HIS A 335 -11.30 -17.17 1.02
CA HIS A 335 -10.52 -18.27 0.46
C HIS A 335 -11.06 -18.62 -0.92
N LEU A 336 -10.19 -18.67 -1.93
CA LEU A 336 -10.56 -19.14 -3.26
C LEU A 336 -10.96 -20.62 -3.21
N VAL A 337 -11.97 -20.97 -4.00
CA VAL A 337 -12.49 -22.33 -4.19
C VAL A 337 -12.18 -22.82 -5.59
#